data_AF-A0A4U5MU14-F1
#
_entry.id   AF-A0A4U5MU14-F1
#
_cell.length_a   1.000
_cell.length_b   1.000
_cell.length_c   1.000
_cell.angle_alpha   90.00
_cell.angle_beta   90.00
_cell.angle_gamma   90.00
#
_symmetry.space_group_name_H-M   'P 1'
#
loop_
_entity.id
_entity.type
_entity.pdbx_description
1 polymer ?
#
loop_
_entity_poly.entity_id
_entity_poly.type
_entity_poly.pdbx_seq_one_letter_code
_entity_poly.pdbx_strand_id
1 'polypeptide(L)'
;MGFKKKLTITDPSSEVDTVDKVSVITLFRYASKFDLLILTIGSCMAAITGLGFPFISVIFGNITGSFVKATTLIDYPGVHLAGNYTLDDFSDDVIGNCLDYICVGIAVFTASTVQVMCFLTAGENMIHRMRTEFLRSIIRQDIPWYDKNQSGTLTTKLFE
;
A
#
# COMPACT_ATOMS: atom_id res chain seq x y z
N MET A 1 -57.31 -38.26 17.67
CA MET A 1 -55.92 -37.89 17.99
C MET A 1 -55.16 -37.74 16.67
N GLY A 2 -54.93 -36.58 16.07
CA GLY A 2 -54.80 -35.24 16.62
C GLY A 2 -53.34 -34.80 16.72
N PHE A 3 -52.53 -34.95 15.66
CA PHE A 3 -51.20 -34.34 15.59
C PHE A 3 -51.20 -33.24 14.53
N LYS A 4 -51.52 -32.02 14.97
CA LYS A 4 -51.30 -30.81 14.18
C LYS A 4 -49.79 -30.65 14.00
N LYS A 5 -49.31 -30.87 12.77
CA LYS A 5 -47.97 -30.43 12.37
C LYS A 5 -47.98 -28.91 12.41
N LYS A 6 -47.29 -28.34 13.40
CA LYS A 6 -47.17 -26.89 13.60
C LYS A 6 -46.51 -26.31 12.35
N LEU A 7 -47.27 -25.52 11.58
CA LEU A 7 -46.74 -24.67 10.52
C LEU A 7 -45.99 -23.54 11.23
N THR A 8 -44.68 -23.69 11.42
CA THR A 8 -43.83 -22.57 11.82
C THR A 8 -43.74 -21.67 10.60
N ILE A 9 -44.55 -20.62 10.59
CA ILE A 9 -44.41 -19.50 9.67
C ILE A 9 -43.09 -18.84 10.07
N THR A 10 -42.04 -19.12 9.31
CA THR A 10 -40.82 -18.32 9.38
C THR A 10 -41.18 -16.97 8.76
N ASP A 11 -41.22 -15.93 9.59
CA ASP A 11 -41.40 -14.54 9.16
C ASP A 11 -40.31 -14.20 8.11
N PRO A 12 -40.65 -13.61 6.96
CA PRO A 12 -39.69 -13.37 5.86
C PRO A 12 -38.77 -12.15 6.10
N SER A 13 -38.57 -11.71 7.35
CA SER A 13 -37.99 -10.40 7.66
C SER A 13 -36.63 -10.42 8.38
N SER A 14 -35.89 -11.54 8.36
CA SER A 14 -34.53 -11.54 8.95
C SER A 14 -33.55 -12.54 8.32
N GLU A 15 -33.51 -12.64 6.99
CA GLU A 15 -32.23 -12.98 6.35
C GLU A 15 -31.30 -11.77 6.54
N VAL A 16 -30.41 -11.84 7.54
CA VAL A 16 -29.22 -11.00 7.54
C VAL A 16 -28.41 -11.48 6.35
N ASP A 17 -28.50 -10.77 5.23
CA ASP A 17 -27.67 -10.97 4.05
C ASP A 17 -26.19 -10.95 4.50
N THR A 18 -25.62 -12.12 4.76
CA THR A 18 -24.18 -12.23 5.04
C THR A 18 -23.49 -11.97 3.71
N VAL A 19 -22.92 -10.77 3.56
CA VAL A 19 -22.16 -10.39 2.36
C VAL A 19 -21.04 -11.40 2.17
N ASP A 20 -21.21 -12.30 1.21
CA ASP A 20 -20.23 -13.32 0.88
C ASP A 20 -18.96 -12.63 0.37
N LYS A 21 -17.88 -12.82 1.11
CA LYS A 21 -16.58 -12.21 0.80
C LYS A 21 -16.01 -12.86 -0.44
N VAL A 22 -15.79 -12.06 -1.48
CA VAL A 22 -15.15 -12.51 -2.71
C VAL A 22 -13.64 -12.64 -2.48
N SER A 23 -13.03 -13.66 -3.09
CA SER A 23 -11.57 -13.81 -3.06
C SER A 23 -10.88 -12.63 -3.75
N VAL A 24 -9.79 -12.14 -3.14
CA VAL A 24 -8.96 -11.04 -3.68
C VAL A 24 -8.45 -11.38 -5.09
N ILE A 25 -8.18 -12.66 -5.38
CA ILE A 25 -7.71 -13.10 -6.70
C ILE A 25 -8.81 -12.95 -7.76
N THR A 26 -10.07 -13.20 -7.36
CA THR A 26 -11.24 -13.01 -8.23
C THR A 26 -11.47 -11.53 -8.53
N LEU A 27 -11.10 -10.62 -7.62
CA LEU A 27 -11.15 -9.17 -7.84
C LEU A 27 -10.19 -8.73 -8.96
N PHE A 28 -8.98 -9.30 -8.98
CA PHE A 28 -7.96 -9.03 -10.01
C PHE A 28 -8.26 -9.68 -11.37
N ARG A 29 -9.36 -10.42 -11.51
CA ARG A 29 -9.74 -11.08 -12.78
C ARG A 29 -9.93 -10.09 -13.93
N TYR A 30 -10.26 -8.82 -13.65
CA TYR A 30 -10.44 -7.76 -14.65
C TYR A 30 -9.13 -7.02 -15.00
N ALA A 31 -8.01 -7.37 -14.37
CA ALA A 31 -6.70 -6.79 -14.68
C ALA A 31 -6.16 -7.32 -16.01
N SER A 32 -5.67 -6.41 -16.86
CA SER A 32 -4.98 -6.79 -18.10
C SER A 32 -3.54 -7.18 -17.79
N LYS A 33 -2.89 -7.91 -18.69
CA LYS A 33 -1.46 -8.24 -18.58
C LYS A 33 -0.59 -6.99 -18.43
N PHE A 34 -0.99 -5.87 -19.05
CA PHE A 34 -0.31 -4.59 -18.92
C PHE A 34 -0.50 -3.96 -17.53
N ASP A 35 -1.71 -4.01 -16.98
CA ASP A 35 -2.00 -3.50 -15.62
C ASP A 35 -1.27 -4.34 -14.55
N LEU A 36 -1.18 -5.66 -14.76
CA LEU A 36 -0.41 -6.55 -13.91
C LEU A 36 1.09 -6.21 -13.93
N LEU A 37 1.64 -5.87 -15.09
CA LEU A 37 3.03 -5.43 -15.21
C LEU A 37 3.26 -4.13 -14.41
N ILE A 38 2.41 -3.12 -14.60
CA ILE A 38 2.48 -1.86 -13.84
C ILE A 38 2.41 -2.12 -12.33
N LEU A 39 1.53 -3.02 -11.90
CA LEU A 39 1.33 -3.36 -10.50
C LEU A 39 2.56 -4.06 -9.91
N THR A 40 3.21 -4.97 -10.65
CA THR A 40 4.46 -5.61 -10.20
C THR A 40 5.61 -4.60 -10.06
N ILE A 41 5.75 -3.65 -11.00
CA ILE A 41 6.73 -2.57 -10.90
C ILE A 41 6.44 -1.69 -9.67
N GLY A 42 5.17 -1.32 -9.47
CA GLY A 42 4.72 -0.58 -8.30
C GLY A 42 5.04 -1.30 -6.99
N SER A 43 4.83 -2.61 -6.91
CA SER A 43 5.18 -3.42 -5.74
C SER A 43 6.69 -3.49 -5.48
N CYS A 44 7.52 -3.57 -6.51
CA CYS A 44 8.98 -3.51 -6.35
C CYS A 44 9.43 -2.14 -5.81
N MET A 45 8.89 -1.04 -6.35
CA MET A 45 9.17 0.30 -5.86
C MET A 45 8.65 0.52 -4.43
N ALA A 46 7.51 -0.08 -4.07
CA ALA A 46 6.99 -0.08 -2.72
C ALA A 46 7.93 -0.72 -1.70
N ALA A 47 8.55 -1.84 -2.06
CA ALA A 47 9.54 -2.48 -1.21
C ALA A 47 10.76 -1.57 -1.00
N ILE A 48 11.24 -0.90 -2.05
CA ILE A 48 12.37 0.03 -1.98
C ILE A 48 12.03 1.24 -1.09
N THR A 49 10.88 1.88 -1.30
CA THR A 49 10.41 3.00 -0.47
C THR A 49 10.27 2.59 1.00
N GLY A 50 9.79 1.38 1.27
CA GLY A 50 9.67 0.84 2.64
C GLY A 50 11.01 0.67 3.37
N LEU A 51 12.10 0.39 2.63
CA LEU A 51 13.45 0.31 3.18
C LEU A 51 14.08 1.69 3.46
N GLY A 52 13.43 2.79 3.04
CA GLY A 52 13.93 4.15 3.28
C GLY A 52 14.10 4.48 4.77
N PHE A 53 13.18 4.03 5.63
CA PHE A 53 13.27 4.27 7.09
C PHE A 53 14.47 3.55 7.75
N PRO A 54 14.69 2.23 7.53
CA PRO A 54 15.91 1.56 7.95
C PRO A 54 17.19 2.24 7.46
N PHE A 55 17.20 2.68 6.20
CA PHE A 55 18.38 3.31 5.60
C PHE A 55 18.74 4.63 6.30
N ILE A 56 17.74 5.47 6.57
CA ILE A 56 17.89 6.69 7.38
C ILE A 56 18.42 6.36 8.78
N SER A 57 17.92 5.29 9.40
CA SER A 57 18.38 4.86 10.73
C SER A 57 19.86 4.48 10.75
N VAL A 58 20.38 3.84 9.69
CA VAL A 58 21.80 3.47 9.61
C VAL A 58 22.68 4.72 9.46
N ILE A 59 22.31 5.66 8.59
CA ILE A 59 23.06 6.92 8.40
C ILE A 59 23.11 7.71 9.70
N PHE A 60 21.97 7.79 10.42
CA PHE A 60 21.93 8.45 11.72
C PHE A 60 22.86 7.79 12.75
N GLY A 61 22.94 6.46 12.73
CA GLY A 61 23.89 5.69 13.55
C GLY A 61 25.34 6.03 13.23
N ASN A 62 25.70 6.13 11.95
CA ASN A 62 27.06 6.48 11.52
C ASN A 62 27.45 7.90 11.97
N ILE A 63 26.57 8.88 11.76
CA ILE A 63 26.77 10.26 12.19
C ILE A 63 26.99 10.31 13.70
N THR A 64 26.11 9.66 14.47
CA THR A 64 26.24 9.58 15.94
C THR A 64 27.56 8.92 16.35
N GLY A 65 27.98 7.87 15.66
CA GLY A 65 29.27 7.21 15.88
C GLY A 65 30.45 8.16 15.68
N SER A 66 30.45 8.97 14.61
CA SER A 66 31.50 9.97 14.35
C SER A 66 31.52 11.06 15.41
N PHE A 67 30.37 11.52 15.91
CA PHE A 67 30.29 12.44 17.04
C PHE A 67 30.89 11.85 18.32
N VAL A 68 30.56 10.59 18.66
CA VAL A 68 31.12 9.93 19.84
C VAL A 68 32.64 9.82 19.74
N LYS A 69 33.19 9.45 18.57
CA LYS A 69 34.64 9.42 18.33
C LYS A 69 35.27 10.80 18.55
N ALA A 70 34.70 11.86 17.97
CA ALA A 70 35.20 13.22 18.14
C ALA A 70 35.17 13.67 19.60
N THR A 71 34.08 13.40 20.33
CA THR A 71 33.97 13.73 21.76
C THR A 71 35.00 12.98 22.60
N THR A 72 35.25 11.68 22.34
CA THR A 72 36.25 10.93 23.12
C THR A 72 37.68 11.47 22.96
N LEU A 73 38.02 12.01 21.79
CA LEU A 73 39.31 12.66 21.55
C LEU A 73 39.45 14.00 22.30
N ILE A 74 38.34 14.71 22.51
CA ILE A 74 38.29 15.97 23.25
C ILE A 74 38.36 15.73 24.76
N ASP A 75 37.60 14.75 25.28
CA ASP A 75 37.54 14.47 26.73
C ASP A 75 38.79 13.75 27.25
N TYR A 76 39.46 12.95 26.41
CA TYR A 76 40.67 12.19 26.78
C TYR A 76 41.85 12.53 25.84
N PRO A 77 42.51 13.69 26.04
CA PRO A 77 43.64 14.08 25.21
C PRO A 77 44.81 13.10 25.39
N GLY A 78 45.11 12.32 24.35
CA GLY A 78 46.19 11.32 24.34
C GLY A 78 45.73 9.86 24.21
N VAL A 79 44.42 9.60 24.26
CA VAL A 79 43.86 8.31 23.85
C VAL A 79 43.68 8.35 22.34
N HIS A 80 44.60 7.73 21.60
CA HIS A 80 44.40 7.48 20.19
C HIS A 80 43.44 6.31 20.04
N LEU A 81 42.28 6.54 19.45
CA LEU A 81 41.45 5.45 18.92
C LEU A 81 42.28 4.61 17.94
N ALA A 82 41.86 3.37 17.65
CA ALA A 82 42.53 2.54 16.66
C ALA A 82 42.46 3.23 15.28
N GLY A 83 43.54 3.93 14.90
CA GLY A 83 43.61 4.83 13.74
C GLY A 83 43.85 6.28 14.18
N ASN A 84 44.75 6.99 13.50
CA ASN A 84 45.07 8.40 13.76
C ASN A 84 43.90 9.32 13.35
N TYR A 85 42.77 9.19 14.03
CA TYR A 85 41.53 9.91 13.74
C TYR A 85 41.65 11.34 14.23
N THR A 86 41.60 12.29 13.32
CA THR A 86 41.73 13.73 13.57
C THR A 86 40.38 14.43 13.49
N LEU A 87 40.33 15.70 13.93
CA LEU A 87 39.11 16.52 13.78
C LEU A 87 38.78 16.82 12.31
N ASP A 88 39.78 16.74 11.42
CA ASP A 88 39.58 16.90 9.97
C ASP A 88 38.82 15.69 9.40
N ASP A 89 39.24 14.48 9.80
CA ASP A 89 38.54 13.23 9.43
C ASP A 89 37.09 13.21 9.92
N PHE A 90 36.80 13.83 11.07
CA PHE A 90 35.42 14.00 11.54
C PHE A 90 34.57 14.87 10.62
N SER A 91 35.12 16.00 10.15
CA SER A 91 34.41 16.89 9.22
C SER A 91 34.09 16.15 7.93
N ASP A 92 35.05 15.40 7.40
CA ASP A 92 34.89 14.61 6.18
C ASP A 92 33.85 13.49 6.35
N ASP A 93 33.89 12.74 7.45
CA ASP A 93 32.90 11.70 7.76
C ASP A 93 31.47 12.26 7.85
N VAL A 94 31.28 13.42 8.51
CA VAL A 94 29.96 14.03 8.66
C VAL A 94 29.45 14.57 7.33
N ILE A 95 30.30 15.24 6.55
CA ILE A 95 29.93 15.76 5.23
C ILE A 95 29.56 14.60 4.30
N GLY A 96 30.33 13.50 4.30
CA GLY A 96 30.03 12.29 3.53
C GLY A 96 28.66 11.71 3.86
N ASN A 97 28.38 11.51 5.15
CA ASN A 97 27.07 10.99 5.60
C ASN A 97 25.90 11.95 5.27
N CYS A 98 26.13 13.27 5.24
CA CYS A 98 25.11 14.25 4.84
C CYS A 98 24.79 14.17 3.34
N LEU A 99 25.79 13.94 2.49
CA LEU A 99 25.58 13.72 1.05
C LEU A 99 24.79 12.44 0.78
N ASP A 100 25.09 11.36 1.51
CA ASP A 100 24.33 10.10 1.44
C ASP A 100 22.86 10.30 1.82
N TYR A 101 22.59 11.14 2.84
CA TYR A 101 21.23 11.47 3.25
C TYR A 101 20.43 12.17 2.13
N ILE A 102 21.05 13.11 1.42
CA ILE A 102 20.44 13.80 0.27
C ILE A 102 20.18 12.81 -0.88
N CYS A 103 21.16 11.93 -1.17
CA CYS A 103 21.04 10.91 -2.22
C CYS A 103 19.84 9.99 -1.97
N VAL A 104 19.71 9.49 -0.74
CA VAL A 104 18.60 8.63 -0.32
C VAL A 104 17.27 9.38 -0.38
N GLY A 105 17.23 10.65 0.03
CA GLY A 105 16.03 11.48 -0.05
C GLY A 105 15.49 11.60 -1.48
N ILE A 106 16.37 11.86 -2.46
CA ILE A 106 16.00 11.95 -3.88
C ILE A 106 15.53 10.59 -4.41
N ALA A 107 16.23 9.51 -4.05
CA ALA A 107 15.88 8.14 -4.46
C ALA A 107 14.50 7.73 -3.93
N VAL A 108 14.21 7.97 -2.64
CA VAL A 108 12.93 7.65 -2.02
C VAL A 108 11.81 8.52 -2.57
N PHE A 109 12.06 9.82 -2.81
CA PHE A 109 11.07 10.72 -3.39
C PHE A 109 10.64 10.27 -4.79
N THR A 110 11.61 9.95 -5.65
CA THR A 110 11.34 9.47 -7.00
C THR A 110 10.67 8.10 -7.00
N ALA A 111 11.17 7.15 -6.20
CA ALA A 111 10.57 5.82 -6.05
C ALA A 111 9.13 5.87 -5.55
N SER A 112 8.85 6.68 -4.51
CA SER A 112 7.51 6.87 -3.95
C SER A 112 6.53 7.48 -4.96
N THR A 113 6.98 8.48 -5.72
CA THR A 113 6.15 9.09 -6.77
C THR A 113 5.78 8.08 -7.85
N VAL A 114 6.76 7.31 -8.34
CA VAL A 114 6.53 6.28 -9.36
C VAL A 114 5.60 5.18 -8.82
N GLN A 115 5.85 4.72 -7.59
CA GLN A 115 5.01 3.73 -6.93
C GLN A 115 3.54 4.16 -6.88
N VAL A 116 3.25 5.36 -6.38
CA VAL A 116 1.88 5.87 -6.24
C VAL A 116 1.22 6.01 -7.61
N MET A 117 1.93 6.56 -8.59
CA MET A 117 1.44 6.68 -9.96
C MET A 117 1.06 5.30 -10.55
N CYS A 118 1.91 4.29 -10.39
CA CYS A 118 1.64 2.94 -10.88
C CYS A 118 0.37 2.35 -10.26
N PHE A 119 0.19 2.46 -8.93
CA PHE A 119 -0.99 1.94 -8.26
C PHE A 119 -2.27 2.68 -8.66
N LEU A 120 -2.21 4.01 -8.80
CA LEU A 120 -3.36 4.82 -9.21
C LEU A 120 -3.80 4.47 -10.64
N THR A 121 -2.88 4.44 -11.60
CA THR A 121 -3.19 4.11 -13.00
C THR A 121 -3.73 2.69 -13.13
N ALA A 122 -3.13 1.71 -12.47
CA ALA A 122 -3.63 0.33 -12.50
C ALA A 122 -5.01 0.21 -11.84
N GLY A 123 -5.24 0.93 -10.74
CA GLY A 123 -6.53 0.99 -10.04
C GLY A 123 -7.63 1.61 -10.91
N GLU A 124 -7.35 2.72 -11.58
CA GLU A 124 -8.30 3.40 -12.47
C GLU A 124 -8.73 2.49 -13.63
N ASN A 125 -7.76 1.84 -14.30
CA ASN A 125 -8.05 0.91 -15.39
C ASN A 125 -8.93 -0.26 -14.93
N MET A 126 -8.68 -0.79 -13.73
CA MET A 126 -9.46 -1.90 -13.17
C MET A 126 -10.89 -1.47 -12.83
N ILE A 127 -11.05 -0.32 -12.18
CA ILE A 127 -12.37 0.25 -11.83
C ILE A 127 -13.18 0.54 -13.10
N HIS A 128 -12.53 1.11 -14.13
CA HIS A 128 -13.20 1.41 -15.39
C HIS A 128 -13.80 0.15 -16.03
N ARG A 129 -13.01 -0.93 -16.14
CA ARG A 129 -13.51 -2.20 -16.69
C ARG A 129 -14.59 -2.84 -15.83
N MET A 130 -14.43 -2.80 -14.51
CA MET A 130 -15.42 -3.32 -13.58
C MET A 130 -16.77 -2.62 -13.74
N ARG A 131 -16.77 -1.28 -13.84
CA ARG A 131 -17.98 -0.49 -14.08
C ARG A 131 -18.63 -0.79 -15.43
N THR A 132 -17.84 -0.96 -16.50
CA THR A 132 -18.37 -1.30 -17.83
C THR A 132 -19.04 -2.68 -17.83
N GLU A 133 -18.39 -3.71 -17.27
CA GLU A 133 -18.96 -5.07 -17.23
C GLU A 133 -20.16 -5.18 -16.28
N PHE A 134 -20.14 -4.44 -15.17
CA PHE A 134 -21.28 -4.36 -14.26
C PHE A 134 -22.49 -3.70 -14.92
N LEU A 135 -22.31 -2.55 -15.58
CA LEU A 135 -23.39 -1.87 -16.30
C LEU A 135 -23.93 -2.73 -17.45
N ARG A 136 -23.04 -3.38 -18.20
CA ARG A 136 -23.41 -4.30 -19.29
C ARG A 136 -24.24 -5.48 -18.78
N SER A 137 -23.92 -5.99 -17.59
CA SER A 137 -24.65 -7.10 -16.97
C SER A 137 -26.02 -6.65 -16.45
N ILE A 138 -26.10 -5.45 -15.85
CA ILE A 138 -27.37 -4.89 -15.36
C ILE A 138 -28.35 -4.68 -16.51
N ILE A 139 -27.95 -4.03 -17.61
CA ILE A 139 -28.87 -3.70 -18.72
C ILE A 139 -29.46 -4.97 -19.40
N ARG A 140 -28.84 -6.13 -19.22
CA ARG A 140 -29.28 -7.42 -19.79
C ARG A 140 -30.16 -8.24 -18.85
N GLN A 141 -30.46 -7.75 -17.65
CA GLN A 141 -31.33 -8.42 -16.69
C GLN A 141 -32.79 -8.41 -17.18
N ASP A 142 -33.55 -9.42 -16.76
CA ASP A 142 -34.97 -9.58 -17.10
C ASP A 142 -35.89 -8.67 -16.25
N ILE A 143 -37.06 -8.34 -16.78
CA ILE A 143 -38.05 -7.45 -16.13
C ILE A 143 -38.43 -7.93 -14.70
N PRO A 144 -38.63 -9.24 -14.43
CA PRO A 144 -38.88 -9.73 -13.08
C PRO A 144 -37.74 -9.48 -12.09
N TRP A 145 -36.49 -9.40 -12.54
CA TRP A 145 -35.36 -9.05 -11.68
C TRP A 145 -35.39 -7.57 -11.27
N TYR A 146 -35.80 -6.69 -12.18
CA TYR A 146 -35.97 -5.26 -11.89
C TYR A 146 -37.11 -4.98 -10.91
N ASP A 147 -38.19 -5.79 -10.92
CA ASP A 147 -39.29 -5.65 -9.96
C ASP A 147 -38.87 -5.97 -8.52
N LYS A 148 -37.88 -6.86 -8.35
CA LYS A 148 -37.30 -7.22 -7.04
C LYS A 148 -36.22 -6.25 -6.57
N ASN A 149 -35.56 -5.53 -7.47
CA ASN A 149 -34.44 -4.64 -7.15
C ASN A 149 -34.85 -3.18 -7.38
N GLN A 150 -35.17 -2.46 -6.30
CA GLN A 150 -35.62 -1.07 -6.40
C GLN A 150 -34.55 -0.17 -7.05
N SER A 151 -34.93 0.57 -8.10
CA SER A 151 -34.03 1.35 -8.98
C SER A 151 -33.09 2.32 -8.26
N GLY A 152 -33.50 2.84 -7.10
CA GLY A 152 -32.67 3.73 -6.28
C GLY A 152 -31.44 3.03 -5.71
N THR A 153 -31.57 1.76 -5.29
CA THR A 153 -30.47 0.99 -4.70
C THR A 153 -29.44 0.52 -5.74
N LEU A 154 -29.87 0.31 -6.99
CA LEU A 154 -29.01 -0.09 -8.11
C LEU A 154 -28.04 1.03 -8.52
N THR A 155 -28.54 2.27 -8.53
CA THR A 155 -27.72 3.44 -8.86
C THR A 155 -26.66 3.66 -7.79
N THR A 156 -27.04 3.52 -6.52
CA THR A 156 -26.09 3.58 -5.39
C THR A 156 -24.98 2.54 -5.52
N LYS A 157 -25.32 1.25 -5.77
CA LYS A 157 -24.35 0.15 -5.95
C LYS A 157 -23.38 0.30 -7.13
N LEU A 158 -23.63 1.21 -8.07
CA LEU A 158 -22.74 1.48 -9.20
C LEU A 158 -21.63 2.47 -8.83
N PHE A 159 -21.94 3.41 -7.93
CA PHE A 159 -21.07 4.53 -7.58
C PHE A 159 -20.40 4.37 -6.22
N GLU A 160 -21.05 3.69 -5.28
CA GLU A 160 -20.54 3.31 -3.96
C GLU A 160 -19.95 1.90 -3.97
#